data_AF-A0A2X4UFR7-F1
#
_entry.id   AF-A0A2X4UFR7-F1
#
_cell.length_a   1.000
_cell.length_b   1.000
_cell.length_c   1.000
_cell.angle_alpha   90.00
_cell.angle_beta   90.00
_cell.angle_gamma   90.00
#
_symmetry.space_group_name_H-M   'P 1'
#
loop_
_entity.id
_entity.type
_entity.pdbx_description
1 polymer ?
#
loop_
_entity_poly.entity_id
_entity_poly.type
_entity_poly.pdbx_seq_one_letter_code
_entity_poly.pdbx_strand_id
1 'polypeptide(L)'
;MLKKTAALRFFLLAISFSTASLSLAAEEPAAALRIGQSEQSMAPYLREDAPAFNLTIQQFREKFNADNPQMALEEYKIIMPREEKSPLLRAAGRINETLYTSAALEKSQRRIKSLQLTYLPSAMPISVPETAESAAKREKAAAELMTSYMAAFILIFEPTQTPQACRKKALELLKKGKGEPFYQQTEGTLRFVVADSGEKGITFALEPIKLSLSDK
;
A
#
# COMPACT_ATOMS: atom_id res chain seq x y z
N MET A 1 14.13 74.95 -36.91
CA MET A 1 14.33 74.39 -38.27
C MET A 1 13.60 73.06 -38.36
N LEU A 2 12.85 72.89 -39.43
CA LEU A 2 11.83 71.87 -39.67
C LEU A 2 12.44 70.61 -40.34
N LYS A 3 11.73 69.48 -40.23
CA LYS A 3 11.81 68.21 -41.03
C LYS A 3 12.66 67.10 -40.36
N LYS A 4 12.25 65.83 -40.30
CA LYS A 4 11.23 65.06 -41.04
C LYS A 4 10.90 63.73 -40.33
N THR A 5 9.75 63.21 -40.72
CA THR A 5 8.98 62.03 -40.33
C THR A 5 9.55 60.65 -40.73
N ALA A 6 9.11 59.63 -39.97
CA ALA A 6 8.71 58.26 -40.35
C ALA A 6 9.77 57.24 -40.83
N ALA A 7 9.82 56.06 -40.18
CA ALA A 7 9.00 54.90 -40.58
C ALA A 7 9.36 53.65 -39.74
N LEU A 8 8.37 53.09 -39.06
CA LEU A 8 8.38 51.78 -38.41
C LEU A 8 8.31 50.69 -39.48
N ARG A 9 9.24 49.73 -39.48
CA ARG A 9 9.18 48.52 -40.31
C ARG A 9 9.39 47.29 -39.44
N PHE A 10 8.30 46.54 -39.24
CA PHE A 10 8.33 45.16 -38.78
C PHE A 10 9.01 44.30 -39.85
N PHE A 11 10.03 43.54 -39.46
CA PHE A 11 10.60 42.48 -40.30
C PHE A 11 10.42 41.15 -39.56
N LEU A 12 9.44 40.37 -40.02
CA LEU A 12 9.26 38.97 -39.68
C LEU A 12 10.32 38.16 -40.43
N LEU A 13 11.27 37.56 -39.71
CA LEU A 13 12.23 36.62 -40.29
C LEU A 13 11.79 35.19 -39.92
N ALA A 14 11.22 34.50 -40.90
CA ALA A 14 10.83 33.10 -40.79
C ALA A 14 12.08 32.21 -40.86
N ILE A 15 12.28 31.43 -39.79
CA ILE A 15 13.38 30.48 -39.61
C ILE A 15 13.07 29.22 -40.41
N SER A 16 14.01 28.78 -41.26
CA SER A 16 14.00 27.44 -41.85
C SER A 16 15.36 26.79 -41.64
N PHE A 17 15.46 25.94 -40.61
CA PHE A 17 16.56 25.00 -40.43
C PHE A 17 16.07 23.61 -40.83
N SER A 18 16.59 23.10 -41.95
CA SER A 18 16.48 21.68 -42.30
C SER A 18 17.51 20.91 -41.49
N THR A 19 17.07 20.00 -40.61
CA THR A 19 17.94 19.02 -39.97
C THR A 19 17.70 17.64 -40.59
N ALA A 20 18.75 17.08 -41.18
CA ALA A 20 18.79 15.70 -41.65
C ALA A 20 18.76 14.74 -40.45
N SER A 21 17.83 13.80 -40.44
CA SER A 21 17.76 12.75 -39.42
C SER A 21 18.77 11.65 -39.73
N LEU A 22 19.86 11.58 -38.96
CA LEU A 22 20.67 10.38 -38.84
C LEU A 22 19.88 9.37 -37.97
N SER A 23 19.44 8.25 -38.54
CA SER A 23 18.86 7.16 -37.77
C SER A 23 19.99 6.37 -37.11
N LEU A 24 20.21 6.63 -35.82
CA LEU A 24 20.98 5.74 -34.95
C LEU A 24 19.94 4.83 -34.27
N ALA A 25 19.99 3.53 -34.57
CA ALA A 25 19.20 2.53 -33.88
C ALA A 25 19.61 2.53 -32.39
N ALA A 26 18.81 3.21 -31.56
CA ALA A 26 18.85 3.02 -30.12
C ALA A 26 18.08 1.74 -29.82
N GLU A 27 18.77 0.72 -29.32
CA GLU A 27 18.11 -0.42 -28.66
C GLU A 27 17.27 0.12 -27.51
N GLU A 28 15.96 0.04 -27.70
CA GLU A 28 14.94 0.36 -26.71
C GLU A 28 15.11 -0.62 -25.52
N PRO A 29 15.37 -0.15 -24.29
CA PRO A 29 15.37 -1.06 -23.16
C PRO A 29 13.96 -1.64 -23.04
N ALA A 30 13.88 -2.98 -23.07
CA ALA A 30 12.66 -3.76 -23.04
C ALA A 30 11.58 -3.09 -22.17
N ALA A 31 10.49 -2.70 -22.82
CA ALA A 31 9.33 -2.11 -22.20
C ALA A 31 8.91 -2.94 -20.99
N ALA A 32 9.15 -2.41 -19.79
CA ALA A 32 8.45 -2.86 -18.61
C ALA A 32 6.96 -2.73 -18.92
N LEU A 33 6.27 -3.87 -18.97
CA LEU A 33 4.83 -3.99 -19.17
C LEU A 33 4.10 -2.99 -18.26
N ARG A 34 3.75 -1.84 -18.83
CA ARG A 34 2.75 -0.94 -18.27
C ARG A 34 1.40 -1.62 -18.46
N ILE A 35 1.05 -2.48 -17.51
CA ILE A 35 -0.33 -2.98 -17.38
C ILE A 35 -1.19 -1.77 -16.97
N GLY A 36 -2.31 -1.62 -17.69
CA GLY A 36 -3.01 -0.37 -17.88
C GLY A 36 -3.55 0.30 -16.62
N GLN A 37 -3.55 1.63 -16.67
CA GLN A 37 -4.49 2.43 -15.89
C GLN A 37 -5.88 2.30 -16.52
N SER A 38 -6.90 2.23 -15.66
CA SER A 38 -8.35 2.26 -15.91
C SER A 38 -9.08 0.94 -16.21
N GLU A 39 -9.19 0.08 -15.20
CA GLU A 39 -10.49 -0.34 -14.67
C GLU A 39 -10.40 -0.28 -13.15
N GLN A 40 -11.44 0.18 -12.47
CA GLN A 40 -11.61 -0.06 -11.03
C GLN A 40 -11.85 -1.56 -10.83
N SER A 41 -10.80 -2.36 -11.00
CA SER A 41 -10.76 -3.77 -10.67
C SER A 41 -11.08 -3.86 -9.18
N MET A 42 -12.29 -4.29 -8.85
CA MET A 42 -12.74 -4.58 -7.51
C MET A 42 -11.63 -5.31 -6.72
N ALA A 43 -11.27 -4.79 -5.54
CA ALA A 43 -10.18 -5.34 -4.76
C ALA A 43 -10.40 -6.85 -4.54
N PRO A 44 -9.40 -7.72 -4.70
CA PRO A 44 -9.75 -9.11 -5.01
C PRO A 44 -10.33 -9.87 -3.81
N TYR A 45 -10.14 -9.41 -2.57
CA TYR A 45 -10.83 -9.94 -1.38
C TYR A 45 -12.34 -9.64 -1.34
N LEU A 46 -12.80 -8.65 -2.12
CA LEU A 46 -14.22 -8.29 -2.24
C LEU A 46 -14.99 -9.22 -3.18
N ARG A 47 -14.29 -10.05 -3.97
CA ARG A 47 -14.96 -11.04 -4.84
C ARG A 47 -15.68 -12.10 -4.00
N GLU A 48 -16.81 -12.58 -4.52
CA GLU A 48 -17.59 -13.63 -3.85
C GLU A 48 -16.79 -14.91 -3.66
N ASP A 49 -16.00 -15.28 -4.66
CA ASP A 49 -15.13 -16.46 -4.69
C ASP A 49 -13.77 -16.28 -4.00
N ALA A 50 -13.49 -15.09 -3.45
CA ALA A 50 -12.21 -14.82 -2.84
C ALA A 50 -12.00 -15.74 -1.62
N PRO A 51 -10.81 -16.35 -1.47
CA PRO A 51 -10.52 -17.24 -0.36
C PRO A 51 -10.48 -16.49 0.97
N ALA A 52 -10.48 -17.25 2.06
CA ALA A 52 -10.21 -16.76 3.41
C ALA A 52 -9.17 -17.64 4.09
N PHE A 53 -8.43 -17.05 5.02
CA PHE A 53 -7.54 -17.81 5.90
C PHE A 53 -8.34 -18.80 6.74
N ASN A 54 -7.70 -19.90 7.11
CA ASN A 54 -8.25 -20.86 8.07
C ASN A 54 -8.13 -20.37 9.52
N LEU A 55 -8.32 -19.07 9.74
CA LEU A 55 -8.37 -18.42 11.04
C LEU A 55 -9.52 -17.43 11.06
N THR A 56 -10.32 -17.49 12.12
CA THR A 56 -11.23 -16.38 12.46
C THR A 56 -10.41 -15.19 12.99
N ILE A 57 -11.01 -14.00 12.99
CA ILE A 57 -10.34 -12.82 13.56
C ILE A 57 -9.98 -12.98 15.04
N GLN A 58 -10.80 -13.72 15.80
CA GLN A 58 -10.54 -14.02 17.21
C GLN A 58 -9.34 -14.97 17.35
N GLN A 59 -9.33 -16.09 16.62
CA GLN A 59 -8.22 -17.06 16.65
C GLN A 59 -6.90 -16.43 16.22
N PHE A 60 -6.94 -15.58 15.18
CA PHE A 60 -5.78 -14.80 14.75
C PHE A 60 -5.24 -13.94 15.90
N ARG A 61 -6.10 -13.16 16.57
CA ARG A 61 -5.71 -12.29 17.67
C ARG A 61 -5.13 -13.08 18.84
N GLU A 62 -5.78 -14.15 19.26
CA GLU A 62 -5.33 -15.00 20.36
C GLU A 62 -3.94 -15.58 20.08
N LYS A 63 -3.75 -16.14 18.88
CA LYS A 63 -2.45 -16.65 18.44
C LYS A 63 -1.40 -15.55 18.38
N PHE A 64 -1.73 -14.42 17.75
CA PHE A 64 -0.82 -13.28 17.62
C PHE A 64 -0.35 -12.79 19.00
N ASN A 65 -1.27 -12.62 19.95
CA ASN A 65 -0.95 -12.12 21.30
C ASN A 65 -0.14 -13.13 22.11
N ALA A 66 -0.41 -14.43 21.95
CA ALA A 66 0.39 -15.49 22.57
C ALA A 66 1.83 -15.49 22.06
N ASP A 67 2.01 -15.32 20.75
CA ASP A 67 3.33 -15.30 20.11
C ASP A 67 4.07 -13.95 20.32
N ASN A 68 3.34 -12.86 20.59
CA ASN A 68 3.87 -11.49 20.66
C ASN A 68 3.34 -10.72 21.90
N PRO A 69 3.70 -11.11 23.13
CA PRO A 69 3.12 -10.53 24.35
C PRO A 69 3.39 -9.02 24.53
N GLN A 70 4.47 -8.50 23.93
CA GLN A 70 4.83 -7.08 23.99
C GLN A 70 4.17 -6.22 22.89
N MET A 71 3.46 -6.83 21.94
CA MET A 71 2.77 -6.16 20.84
C MET A 71 1.28 -6.52 20.80
N ALA A 72 0.70 -6.92 21.93
CA ALA A 72 -0.64 -7.48 21.98
C ALA A 72 -1.68 -6.58 21.31
N LEU A 73 -2.48 -7.16 20.43
CA LEU A 73 -3.60 -6.52 19.77
C LEU A 73 -4.80 -6.45 20.72
N GLU A 74 -5.48 -5.31 20.72
CA GLU A 74 -6.80 -5.16 21.33
C GLU A 74 -7.87 -5.98 20.59
N GLU A 75 -9.06 -6.09 21.18
CA GLU A 75 -10.19 -6.77 20.54
C GLU A 75 -10.66 -6.01 19.29
N TYR A 76 -10.95 -6.75 18.23
CA TYR A 76 -11.48 -6.18 17.00
C TYR A 76 -12.95 -5.83 17.16
N LYS A 77 -13.28 -4.56 16.94
CA LYS A 77 -14.66 -4.07 16.94
C LYS A 77 -15.25 -4.20 15.55
N ILE A 78 -16.44 -4.79 15.44
CA ILE A 78 -17.18 -4.86 14.18
C ILE A 78 -17.60 -3.44 13.77
N ILE A 79 -17.26 -3.08 12.54
CA ILE A 79 -17.71 -1.83 11.92
C ILE A 79 -18.98 -2.16 11.15
N MET A 80 -20.09 -1.55 11.56
CA MET A 80 -21.35 -1.71 10.84
C MET A 80 -21.17 -1.19 9.41
N PRO A 81 -21.50 -2.01 8.39
CA PRO A 81 -21.31 -1.60 7.02
C PRO A 81 -22.23 -0.42 6.71
N ARG A 82 -21.70 0.61 6.04
CA ARG A 82 -22.50 1.74 5.53
C ARG A 82 -23.46 1.30 4.42
N GLU A 83 -23.16 0.18 3.79
CA GLU A 83 -23.93 -0.45 2.72
C GLU A 83 -24.55 -1.76 3.22
N GLU A 84 -25.87 -1.81 3.28
CA GLU A 84 -26.65 -2.96 3.75
C GLU A 84 -26.34 -4.27 3.00
N LYS A 85 -25.79 -4.17 1.78
CA LYS A 85 -25.49 -5.28 0.87
C LYS A 85 -24.02 -5.70 0.82
N SER A 86 -23.12 -5.14 1.64
CA SER A 86 -21.70 -5.57 1.64
C SER A 86 -21.59 -7.09 1.82
N PRO A 87 -20.84 -7.83 0.97
CA PRO A 87 -20.68 -9.27 1.11
C PRO A 87 -19.84 -9.65 2.35
N LEU A 88 -19.14 -8.68 2.93
CA LEU A 88 -18.18 -8.88 4.03
C LEU A 88 -18.60 -8.12 5.30
N LEU A 89 -18.20 -8.66 6.45
CA LEU A 89 -18.11 -7.90 7.69
C LEU A 89 -16.76 -7.19 7.74
N ARG A 90 -16.73 -6.00 8.33
CA ARG A 90 -15.48 -5.28 8.59
C ARG A 90 -15.25 -5.23 10.09
N ALA A 91 -14.00 -5.36 10.51
CA ALA A 91 -13.61 -5.22 11.89
C ALA A 91 -12.32 -4.39 11.99
N ALA A 92 -12.15 -3.64 13.06
CA ALA A 92 -10.92 -2.88 13.29
C ALA A 92 -10.49 -2.92 14.76
N GLY A 93 -9.17 -2.88 14.94
CA GLY A 93 -8.51 -2.70 16.23
C GLY A 93 -7.57 -1.50 16.15
N ARG A 94 -7.33 -0.87 17.29
CA ARG A 94 -6.35 0.21 17.43
C ARG A 94 -5.06 -0.36 18.02
N ILE A 95 -3.92 -0.02 17.43
CA ILE A 95 -2.60 -0.34 18.00
C ILE A 95 -2.08 0.87 18.79
N ASN A 96 -2.12 2.06 18.19
CA ASN A 96 -1.87 3.33 18.87
C ASN A 96 -2.61 4.49 18.15
N GLU A 97 -2.22 5.74 18.39
CA GLU A 97 -2.81 6.94 17.76
C GLU A 97 -2.67 6.98 16.24
N THR A 98 -1.63 6.36 15.70
CA THR A 98 -1.25 6.49 14.28
C THR A 98 -1.22 5.15 13.55
N LEU A 99 -1.30 4.02 14.24
CA LEU A 99 -1.27 2.69 13.64
C LEU A 99 -2.53 1.92 14.04
N TYR A 100 -3.21 1.41 13.02
CA TYR A 100 -4.46 0.67 13.14
C TYR A 100 -4.35 -0.66 12.43
N THR A 101 -5.13 -1.63 12.89
CA THR A 101 -5.33 -2.91 12.21
C THR A 101 -6.79 -3.04 11.81
N SER A 102 -7.05 -3.59 10.63
CA SER A 102 -8.41 -3.88 10.19
C SER A 102 -8.49 -5.19 9.43
N ALA A 103 -9.69 -5.75 9.35
CA ALA A 103 -9.92 -7.00 8.66
C ALA A 103 -11.25 -6.98 7.90
N ALA A 104 -11.22 -7.55 6.71
CA ALA A 104 -12.40 -7.92 5.94
C ALA A 104 -12.70 -9.41 6.21
N LEU A 105 -13.92 -9.71 6.64
CA LEU A 105 -14.31 -11.02 7.15
C LEU A 105 -15.49 -11.61 6.36
N GLU A 106 -15.48 -12.92 6.18
CA GLU A 106 -16.67 -13.65 5.72
C GLU A 106 -17.81 -13.56 6.73
N LYS A 107 -19.06 -13.37 6.27
CA LYS A 107 -20.22 -13.20 7.16
C LYS A 107 -20.51 -14.43 8.04
N SER A 108 -20.45 -15.62 7.46
CA SER A 108 -20.86 -16.86 8.12
C SER A 108 -19.85 -17.31 9.17
N GLN A 109 -18.59 -17.45 8.77
CA GLN A 109 -17.54 -18.05 9.60
C GLN A 109 -16.60 -17.02 10.24
N ARG A 110 -16.72 -15.72 9.90
CA ARG A 110 -15.84 -14.65 10.37
C ARG A 110 -14.34 -14.91 10.10
N ARG A 111 -14.05 -15.71 9.07
CA ARG A 111 -12.70 -15.97 8.57
C ARG A 111 -12.18 -14.76 7.82
N ILE A 112 -10.87 -14.56 7.90
CA ILE A 112 -10.20 -13.37 7.39
C ILE A 112 -9.99 -13.50 5.87
N LYS A 113 -10.56 -12.58 5.08
CA LYS A 113 -10.28 -12.46 3.63
C LYS A 113 -9.17 -11.46 3.32
N SER A 114 -8.99 -10.45 4.17
CA SER A 114 -7.90 -9.47 4.10
C SER A 114 -7.62 -8.96 5.49
N LEU A 115 -6.34 -8.91 5.88
CA LEU A 115 -5.86 -8.34 7.13
C LEU A 115 -4.95 -7.17 6.80
N GLN A 116 -5.21 -6.01 7.40
CA GLN A 116 -4.60 -4.75 7.03
C GLN A 116 -3.94 -4.08 8.23
N LEU A 117 -2.81 -3.42 7.98
CA LEU A 117 -2.16 -2.48 8.88
C LEU A 117 -2.10 -1.13 8.20
N THR A 118 -2.63 -0.09 8.84
CA THR A 118 -2.68 1.25 8.27
C THR A 118 -2.00 2.23 9.23
N TYR A 119 -0.93 2.86 8.75
CA TYR A 119 -0.29 3.98 9.42
C TYR A 119 -0.90 5.29 8.90
N LEU A 120 -1.45 6.11 9.78
CA LEU A 120 -2.10 7.40 9.52
C LEU A 120 -1.34 8.52 10.27
N PRO A 121 -0.42 9.24 9.59
CA PRO A 121 0.33 10.34 10.22
C PRO A 121 -0.58 11.47 10.71
N SER A 122 -1.65 11.76 9.96
CA SER A 122 -2.58 12.87 10.20
C SER A 122 -3.53 12.67 11.38
N ALA A 123 -3.52 11.50 12.04
CA ALA A 123 -4.37 11.22 13.20
C ALA A 123 -3.89 11.94 14.47
N MET A 124 -2.70 12.56 14.44
CA MET A 124 -2.15 13.31 15.57
C MET A 124 -2.76 14.72 15.64
N PRO A 125 -3.05 15.23 16.86
CA PRO A 125 -3.42 16.63 17.03
C PRO A 125 -2.31 17.56 16.55
N ILE A 126 -2.64 18.51 15.68
CA ILE A 126 -1.73 19.52 15.09
C ILE A 126 -1.16 20.49 16.15
N SER A 127 -1.59 20.40 17.42
CA SER A 127 -1.36 21.41 18.45
C SER A 127 0.04 21.40 19.09
N VAL A 128 0.95 20.50 18.70
CA VAL A 128 2.33 20.50 19.21
C VAL A 128 3.24 21.08 18.12
N PRO A 129 3.91 22.23 18.35
CA PRO A 129 4.97 22.69 17.47
C PRO A 129 6.04 21.60 17.38
N GLU A 130 6.18 20.98 16.22
CA GLU A 130 7.11 19.88 15.99
C GLU A 130 8.31 20.38 15.18
N THR A 131 9.53 20.04 15.61
CA THR A 131 10.73 20.29 14.80
C THR A 131 10.87 19.20 13.74
N ALA A 132 11.55 19.52 12.63
CA ALA A 132 11.84 18.53 11.58
C ALA A 132 12.57 17.28 12.12
N GLU A 133 13.43 17.43 13.12
CA GLU A 133 14.13 16.33 13.77
C GLU A 133 13.18 15.43 14.56
N SER A 134 12.28 16.00 15.36
CA SER A 134 11.28 15.22 16.10
C SER A 134 10.31 14.50 15.15
N ALA A 135 9.93 15.13 14.05
CA ALA A 135 9.09 14.51 13.01
C ALA A 135 9.80 13.32 12.37
N ALA A 136 11.06 13.47 11.96
CA ALA A 136 11.84 12.40 11.37
C ALA A 136 12.05 11.22 12.34
N LYS A 137 12.29 11.50 13.63
CA LYS A 137 12.43 10.45 14.65
C LYS A 137 11.11 9.69 14.87
N ARG A 138 9.99 10.40 14.90
CA ARG A 138 8.65 9.83 15.03
C ARG A 138 8.29 8.96 13.83
N GLU A 139 8.52 9.44 12.62
CA GLU A 139 8.30 8.68 11.38
C GLU A 139 9.14 7.41 11.35
N LYS A 140 10.41 7.50 11.76
CA LYS A 140 11.29 6.33 11.89
C LYS A 140 10.74 5.31 12.89
N ALA A 141 10.32 5.76 14.08
CA ALA A 141 9.73 4.88 15.10
C ALA A 141 8.42 4.24 14.62
N ALA A 142 7.58 4.99 13.91
CA ALA A 142 6.35 4.46 13.33
C ALA A 142 6.63 3.42 12.24
N ALA A 143 7.62 3.66 11.38
CA ALA A 143 8.05 2.71 10.36
C ALA A 143 8.61 1.42 10.99
N GLU A 144 9.40 1.53 12.07
CA GLU A 144 9.92 0.39 12.83
C GLU A 144 8.79 -0.42 13.49
N LEU A 145 7.81 0.27 14.08
CA LEU A 145 6.64 -0.38 14.68
C LEU A 145 5.79 -1.10 13.63
N MET A 146 5.45 -0.42 12.53
CA MET A 146 4.69 -1.00 11.42
C MET A 146 5.43 -2.21 10.84
N THR A 147 6.74 -2.11 10.63
CA THR A 147 7.58 -3.24 10.18
C THR A 147 7.47 -4.43 11.12
N SER A 148 7.47 -4.20 12.44
CA SER A 148 7.39 -5.26 13.45
C SER A 148 6.03 -5.97 13.41
N TYR A 149 4.93 -5.23 13.31
CA TYR A 149 3.59 -5.81 13.14
C TYR A 149 3.45 -6.54 11.80
N MET A 150 3.95 -5.97 10.70
CA MET A 150 3.94 -6.63 9.38
C MET A 150 4.68 -7.96 9.43
N ALA A 151 5.89 -7.98 10.01
CA ALA A 151 6.68 -9.19 10.13
C ALA A 151 5.97 -10.27 10.95
N ALA A 152 5.37 -9.89 12.08
CA ALA A 152 4.60 -10.80 12.92
C ALA A 152 3.32 -11.31 12.23
N PHE A 153 2.63 -10.46 11.45
CA PHE A 153 1.47 -10.88 10.64
C PHE A 153 1.89 -11.91 9.60
N ILE A 154 2.98 -11.65 8.86
CA ILE A 154 3.51 -12.60 7.88
C ILE A 154 3.84 -13.93 8.55
N LEU A 155 4.53 -13.91 9.70
CA LEU A 155 4.96 -15.12 10.40
C LEU A 155 3.79 -16.01 10.85
N ILE A 156 2.65 -15.42 11.22
CA ILE A 156 1.44 -16.17 11.59
C ILE A 156 0.91 -17.02 10.41
N PHE A 157 1.02 -16.50 9.19
CA PHE A 157 0.51 -17.16 7.98
C PHE A 157 1.59 -17.93 7.20
N GLU A 158 2.86 -17.69 7.48
CA GLU A 158 4.02 -18.41 6.92
C GLU A 158 4.90 -18.97 8.05
N PRO A 159 4.42 -19.92 8.86
CA PRO A 159 5.09 -20.37 10.08
C PRO A 159 6.40 -21.14 9.84
N THR A 160 6.70 -21.49 8.59
CA THR A 160 7.98 -22.11 8.19
C THR A 160 9.10 -21.09 8.02
N GLN A 161 8.79 -19.79 7.98
CA GLN A 161 9.75 -18.71 7.88
C GLN A 161 10.37 -18.37 9.24
N THR A 162 11.52 -17.70 9.22
CA THR A 162 12.13 -17.16 10.44
C THR A 162 11.65 -15.74 10.72
N PRO A 163 11.64 -15.27 11.99
CA PRO A 163 11.31 -13.88 12.31
C PRO A 163 12.15 -12.86 11.54
N GLN A 164 13.45 -13.16 11.34
CA GLN A 164 14.36 -12.29 10.59
C GLN A 164 14.00 -12.23 9.10
N ALA A 165 13.60 -13.36 8.49
CA ALA A 165 13.16 -13.41 7.10
C ALA A 165 11.86 -12.62 6.91
N CYS A 166 10.87 -12.79 7.81
CA CYS A 166 9.63 -12.02 7.79
C CYS A 166 9.88 -10.52 7.97
N ARG A 167 10.81 -10.12 8.85
CA ARG A 167 11.19 -8.72 9.02
C ARG A 167 11.86 -8.14 7.77
N LYS A 168 12.76 -8.89 7.14
CA LYS A 168 13.37 -8.49 5.87
C LYS A 168 12.31 -8.31 4.78
N LYS A 169 11.37 -9.25 4.68
CA LYS A 169 10.23 -9.17 3.76
C LYS A 169 9.39 -7.92 3.99
N ALA A 170 9.02 -7.63 5.24
CA ALA A 170 8.24 -6.45 5.58
C ALA A 170 8.93 -5.14 5.12
N LEU A 171 10.24 -5.03 5.34
CA LEU A 171 11.03 -3.89 4.87
C LEU A 171 11.07 -3.79 3.35
N GLU A 172 11.23 -4.91 2.65
CA GLU A 172 11.22 -4.95 1.18
C GLU A 172 9.86 -4.52 0.61
N LEU A 173 8.76 -5.00 1.19
CA LEU A 173 7.40 -4.63 0.79
C LEU A 173 7.15 -3.13 1.00
N LEU A 174 7.51 -2.58 2.16
CA LEU A 174 7.40 -1.15 2.42
C LEU A 174 8.24 -0.32 1.46
N LYS A 175 9.48 -0.75 1.18
CA LYS A 175 10.37 -0.06 0.25
C LYS A 175 9.81 -0.02 -1.17
N LYS A 176 9.26 -1.14 -1.65
CA LYS A 176 8.71 -1.24 -3.01
C LYS A 176 7.35 -0.55 -3.16
N GLY A 177 6.54 -0.53 -2.09
CA GLY A 177 5.24 0.13 -2.11
C GLY A 177 5.25 1.62 -1.79
N LYS A 178 6.36 2.14 -1.25
CA LYS A 178 6.48 3.57 -0.95
C LYS A 178 6.40 4.40 -2.23
N GLY A 179 5.53 5.41 -2.23
CA GLY A 179 5.25 6.26 -3.39
C GLY A 179 4.33 5.62 -4.45
N GLU A 180 3.98 4.34 -4.30
CA GLU A 180 3.08 3.66 -5.23
C GLU A 180 1.63 3.74 -4.73
N PRO A 181 0.67 4.14 -5.58
CA PRO A 181 -0.74 4.14 -5.20
C PRO A 181 -1.25 2.71 -4.92
N PHE A 182 -0.62 1.71 -5.56
CA PHE A 182 -0.93 0.30 -5.37
C PHE A 182 0.25 -0.58 -5.81
N TYR A 183 0.96 -1.17 -4.85
CA TYR A 183 1.97 -2.19 -5.05
C TYR A 183 1.43 -3.55 -4.58
N GLN A 184 1.67 -4.61 -5.35
CA GLN A 184 1.31 -5.98 -4.94
C GLN A 184 2.40 -6.99 -5.28
N GLN A 185 2.54 -8.00 -4.43
CA GLN A 185 3.43 -9.14 -4.64
C GLN A 185 2.75 -10.41 -4.15
N THR A 186 2.76 -11.46 -4.97
CA THR A 186 2.28 -12.79 -4.60
C THR A 186 3.45 -13.71 -4.31
N GLU A 187 3.34 -14.48 -3.24
CA GLU A 187 4.35 -15.45 -2.82
C GLU A 187 3.69 -16.58 -2.02
N GLY A 188 3.94 -17.82 -2.42
CA GLY A 188 3.28 -18.97 -1.81
C GLY A 188 1.75 -18.82 -1.86
N THR A 189 1.10 -18.89 -0.71
CA THR A 189 -0.36 -18.76 -0.58
C THR A 189 -0.83 -17.34 -0.27
N LEU A 190 0.09 -16.37 -0.26
CA LEU A 190 -0.17 -15.00 0.14
C LEU A 190 -0.06 -14.03 -1.03
N ARG A 191 -0.95 -13.04 -1.02
CA ARG A 191 -0.78 -11.76 -1.70
C ARG A 191 -0.51 -10.70 -0.64
N PHE A 192 0.59 -9.98 -0.83
CA PHE A 192 0.91 -8.76 -0.12
C PHE A 192 0.49 -7.57 -0.97
N VAL A 193 -0.14 -6.58 -0.33
CA VAL A 193 -0.51 -5.31 -0.96
C VAL A 193 0.07 -4.18 -0.11
N VAL A 194 0.63 -3.17 -0.75
CA VAL A 194 1.03 -1.92 -0.11
C VAL A 194 0.45 -0.76 -0.92
N ALA A 195 -0.25 0.15 -0.26
CA ALA A 195 -0.77 1.37 -0.88
C ALA A 195 -0.29 2.57 -0.09
N ASP A 196 0.50 3.43 -0.73
CA ASP A 196 0.98 4.69 -0.15
C ASP A 196 0.12 5.85 -0.66
N SER A 197 -0.56 6.51 0.27
CA SER A 197 -1.42 7.68 0.00
C SER A 197 -0.76 9.00 0.42
N GLY A 198 0.57 9.01 0.57
CA GLY A 198 1.34 10.18 0.98
C GLY A 198 0.96 10.64 2.39
N GLU A 199 0.54 11.88 2.54
CA GLU A 199 0.15 12.46 3.84
C GLU A 199 -1.03 11.72 4.51
N LYS A 200 -1.86 11.03 3.72
CA LYS A 200 -2.96 10.21 4.24
C LYS A 200 -2.48 8.89 4.84
N GLY A 201 -1.20 8.55 4.67
CA GLY A 201 -0.58 7.39 5.26
C GLY A 201 -0.40 6.21 4.31
N ILE A 202 0.09 5.10 4.87
CA ILE A 202 0.44 3.88 4.15
C ILE A 202 -0.33 2.70 4.72
N THR A 203 -0.87 1.86 3.83
CA THR A 203 -1.57 0.63 4.18
C THR A 203 -0.81 -0.57 3.66
N PHE A 204 -0.58 -1.56 4.51
CA PHE A 204 -0.19 -2.91 4.14
C PHE A 204 -1.40 -3.84 4.28
N ALA A 205 -1.59 -4.76 3.35
CA ALA A 205 -2.57 -5.83 3.47
C ALA A 205 -1.96 -7.20 3.15
N LEU A 206 -2.47 -8.22 3.83
CA LEU A 206 -2.14 -9.62 3.66
C LEU A 206 -3.42 -10.38 3.34
N GLU A 207 -3.40 -11.09 2.21
CA GLU A 207 -4.59 -11.71 1.61
C GLU A 207 -4.27 -13.14 1.17
N PRO A 208 -5.16 -14.11 1.42
CA PRO A 208 -4.97 -15.46 0.91
C PRO A 208 -5.18 -15.46 -0.59
N ILE A 209 -4.48 -16.33 -1.29
CA ILE A 209 -4.75 -16.64 -2.69
C ILE A 209 -5.04 -18.13 -2.85
N LYS A 210 -5.92 -18.44 -3.81
CA LYS A 210 -6.13 -19.82 -4.23
C LYS A 210 -4.93 -20.20 -5.09
N LEU A 211 -4.22 -21.26 -4.70
CA LEU A 211 -3.24 -21.88 -5.57
C LEU A 211 -4.00 -22.59 -6.68
N SER A 212 -4.01 -22.01 -7.88
CA SER A 212 -4.30 -22.76 -9.09
C SER A 212 -3.01 -23.47 -9.51
N LEU A 213 -3.06 -24.79 -9.69
CA LEU A 213 -2.04 -25.46 -10.48
C LEU A 213 -2.07 -24.78 -11.85
N SER A 214 -0.96 -24.15 -12.25
CA SER A 214 -0.84 -23.70 -13.64
C SER A 214 -0.78 -24.97 -14.48
N ASP A 215 -1.76 -25.16 -15.36
CA ASP A 215 -1.61 -26.12 -16.45
C ASP A 215 -0.36 -25.66 -17.23
N LYS A 216 0.69 -26.47 -17.14
CA LYS A 216 1.91 -26.28 -17.93
C LYS A 216 1.67 -26.69 -19.37
#